data_AF-B4UN71-F1
#
_entry.id   AF-B4UN71-F1
#
_cell.length_a   1.000
_cell.length_b   1.000
_cell.length_c   1.000
_cell.angle_alpha   90.00
_cell.angle_beta   90.00
_cell.angle_gamma   90.00
#
_symmetry.space_group_name_H-M   'P 1'
#
loop_
_entity.id
_entity.type
_entity.pdbx_description
1 polymer ?
#
loop_
_entity_poly.entity_id
_entity_poly.type
_entity_poly.pdbx_seq_one_letter_code
_entity_poly.pdbx_strand_id
1 'polypeptide(L)'
;MSLPIEIIDRVVTSGLDSLESLLAWSKVGSHFRTIIKRKLGVLKIWDLDRESSKTLADPCNYELLSDERNTACVNTDTFKFPVLSEFLRKFDNVLIVIVSDRCYSDPLATALCELSRGLSGMGTLKNLCFMYKTTTNFLSKFYFRELSHCQSQLRLCELHIFANRDINHQEVDMFDIDTIFETTYLHDVETLFTLNIRRGKKVIAPRIMTVNQLQCEDNTTIVDDLQYCPLLKTIEKFQVPPGKRVVLPPCDHLTLVSYNSNTERDLVDGSFVRESLTIRASPMCSEANFKNIKCRNIRSLCVEFSNSVWGNVKFIDCAFGNLRSYRCPVNTEWEDLVYSNSIYVDTIIFKISNMLSLQNLAQIPFTLDNLVLNSDDKELKPPECKPDQMRSIYGCKQVIQELKRLEFELSSIWDCAVFQHVIIPNLTNDSELCLTINESHIARELEKAREWDRSLYLLESLQLDWNRNKIRFCIPKLKAFQLSIIRERMDETRERVFQLPVGTMSLLHPLLSTNGANYVNLSEHDVIEFIDTNA
;
A
#
# COMPACT_ATOMS: atom_id res chain seq x y z
N MET A 1 -2.25 44.67 -33.52
CA MET A 1 -2.50 43.82 -34.69
C MET A 1 -3.74 42.99 -34.41
N SER A 2 -4.75 43.04 -35.27
CA SER A 2 -5.92 42.15 -35.22
C SER A 2 -5.66 40.93 -36.09
N LEU A 3 -5.74 39.73 -35.52
CA LEU A 3 -5.69 38.48 -36.30
C LEU A 3 -6.99 38.35 -37.12
N PRO A 4 -6.93 37.95 -38.41
CA PRO A 4 -8.12 37.67 -39.21
C PRO A 4 -9.00 36.60 -38.56
N ILE A 5 -10.32 36.82 -38.54
CA ILE A 5 -11.28 35.94 -37.87
C ILE A 5 -11.26 34.53 -38.47
N GLU A 6 -10.95 34.40 -39.77
CA GLU A 6 -10.87 33.14 -40.49
C GLU A 6 -9.71 32.26 -40.01
N ILE A 7 -8.60 32.88 -39.59
CA ILE A 7 -7.45 32.17 -39.02
C ILE A 7 -7.80 31.68 -37.61
N ILE A 8 -8.47 32.52 -36.81
CA ILE A 8 -8.90 32.16 -35.46
C ILE A 8 -9.96 31.05 -35.52
N ASP A 9 -10.91 31.13 -36.45
CA ASP A 9 -11.92 30.10 -36.68
C ASP A 9 -11.25 28.77 -37.06
N ARG A 10 -10.21 28.78 -37.90
CA ARG A 10 -9.43 27.57 -38.21
C ARG A 10 -8.78 27.00 -36.94
N VAL A 11 -8.11 27.83 -36.14
CA VAL A 11 -7.49 27.40 -34.87
C VAL A 11 -8.52 26.77 -33.92
N VAL A 12 -9.68 27.41 -33.75
CA VAL A 12 -10.79 26.88 -32.94
C VAL A 12 -11.26 25.53 -33.46
N THR A 13 -11.36 25.38 -34.78
CA THR A 13 -11.83 24.14 -35.40
C THR A 13 -10.79 23.03 -35.41
N SER A 14 -9.50 23.37 -35.35
CA SER A 14 -8.41 22.42 -35.21
C SER A 14 -8.27 21.91 -33.78
N GLY A 15 -8.71 22.66 -32.78
CA GLY A 15 -8.70 22.27 -31.36
C GLY A 15 -9.99 21.62 -30.85
N LEU A 16 -10.86 21.11 -31.74
CA LEU A 16 -12.11 20.43 -31.35
C LEU A 16 -11.88 19.04 -30.73
N ASP A 17 -10.63 18.57 -30.71
CA ASP A 17 -10.19 17.31 -30.10
C ASP A 17 -9.82 17.47 -28.61
N SER A 18 -9.91 18.68 -28.05
CA SER A 18 -9.66 18.95 -26.62
C SER A 18 -10.82 19.70 -25.96
N LEU A 19 -11.44 19.10 -24.95
CA LEU A 19 -12.52 19.68 -24.16
C LEU A 19 -12.08 20.95 -23.44
N GLU A 20 -10.87 20.98 -22.89
CA GLU A 20 -10.34 22.18 -22.24
C GLU A 20 -10.23 23.35 -23.22
N SER A 21 -9.71 23.08 -24.41
CA SER A 21 -9.59 24.06 -25.49
C SER A 21 -10.96 24.56 -25.94
N LEU A 22 -11.92 23.65 -26.12
CA LEU A 22 -13.31 23.96 -26.44
C LEU A 22 -13.95 24.89 -25.41
N LEU A 23 -13.81 24.55 -24.12
CA LEU A 23 -14.33 25.35 -23.02
C LEU A 23 -13.67 26.73 -22.97
N ALA A 24 -12.35 26.82 -23.14
CA ALA A 24 -11.63 28.09 -23.16
C ALA A 24 -12.16 29.00 -24.28
N TRP A 25 -12.24 28.50 -25.52
CA TRP A 25 -12.77 29.29 -26.65
C TRP A 25 -14.23 29.69 -26.47
N SER A 26 -15.06 28.82 -25.89
CA SER A 26 -16.48 29.14 -25.61
C SER A 26 -16.67 30.27 -24.60
N LYS A 27 -15.68 30.50 -23.73
CA LYS A 27 -15.65 31.60 -22.74
C LYS A 27 -15.15 32.91 -23.36
N VAL A 28 -14.31 32.86 -24.40
CA VAL A 28 -13.79 34.04 -25.09
C VAL A 28 -14.91 34.83 -25.78
N GLY A 29 -15.89 34.17 -26.39
CA GLY A 29 -17.00 34.87 -27.03
C GLY A 29 -18.09 33.98 -27.63
N SER A 30 -19.25 34.59 -27.92
CA SER A 30 -20.42 33.92 -28.48
C SER A 30 -20.20 33.38 -29.90
N HIS A 31 -19.42 34.08 -30.72
CA HIS A 31 -19.06 33.64 -32.08
C HIS A 31 -18.40 32.26 -32.08
N PHE A 32 -17.35 32.07 -31.26
CA PHE A 32 -16.65 30.79 -31.14
C PHE A 32 -17.54 29.69 -30.58
N ARG A 33 -18.40 30.02 -29.62
CA ARG A 33 -19.40 29.10 -29.08
C ARG A 33 -20.33 28.59 -30.19
N THR A 34 -20.78 29.46 -31.10
CA THR A 34 -21.61 29.06 -32.25
C THR A 34 -20.86 28.14 -33.21
N ILE A 35 -19.58 28.40 -33.48
CA ILE A 35 -18.75 27.53 -34.32
C ILE A 35 -18.59 26.14 -33.70
N ILE A 36 -18.28 26.09 -32.40
CA ILE A 36 -18.13 24.84 -31.66
C ILE A 36 -19.42 24.03 -31.70
N LYS A 37 -20.57 24.64 -31.37
CA LYS A 37 -21.89 23.97 -31.37
C LYS A 37 -22.27 23.40 -32.74
N ARG A 38 -21.83 24.02 -33.83
CA ARG A 38 -22.07 23.51 -35.19
C ARG A 38 -21.25 22.27 -35.55
N LYS A 39 -20.12 22.03 -34.88
CA LYS A 39 -19.14 20.99 -35.24
C LYS A 39 -18.93 19.91 -34.18
N LEU A 40 -19.45 20.11 -32.98
CA LEU A 40 -19.37 19.18 -31.85
C LEU A 40 -20.74 18.56 -31.60
N GLY A 41 -20.83 17.23 -31.64
CA GLY A 41 -21.99 16.49 -31.14
C GLY A 41 -21.83 16.18 -29.65
N VAL A 42 -22.85 16.43 -28.85
CA VAL A 42 -22.88 16.13 -27.41
C VAL A 42 -23.85 14.97 -27.17
N LEU A 43 -23.34 13.85 -26.71
CA LEU A 43 -24.15 12.68 -26.33
C LEU A 43 -24.17 12.56 -24.81
N LYS A 44 -25.34 12.74 -24.20
CA LYS A 44 -25.55 12.51 -22.76
C LYS A 44 -26.07 11.08 -22.56
N ILE A 45 -25.35 10.28 -21.78
CA ILE A 45 -25.71 8.92 -21.40
C ILE A 45 -26.04 8.92 -19.91
N TRP A 46 -27.29 8.60 -19.58
CA TRP A 46 -27.78 8.47 -18.21
C TRP A 46 -27.77 7.01 -17.79
N ASP A 47 -27.01 6.69 -16.75
CA ASP A 47 -26.88 5.37 -16.16
C ASP A 47 -27.31 5.40 -14.69
N LEU A 48 -28.62 5.43 -14.47
CA LEU A 48 -29.21 5.69 -13.16
C LEU A 48 -30.07 4.50 -12.70
N ASP A 49 -29.90 4.04 -11.46
CA ASP A 49 -30.71 2.95 -10.88
C ASP A 49 -32.11 3.41 -10.42
N ARG A 50 -32.28 4.71 -10.11
CA ARG A 50 -33.55 5.31 -9.69
C ARG A 50 -33.65 6.77 -10.16
N GLU A 51 -34.84 7.36 -10.08
CA GLU A 51 -35.06 8.82 -10.21
C GLU A 51 -34.41 9.65 -9.07
N SER A 52 -33.31 9.16 -8.46
CA SER A 52 -32.51 9.92 -7.52
C SER A 52 -31.72 11.00 -8.25
N SER A 53 -32.39 12.13 -8.49
CA SER A 53 -31.83 13.37 -9.00
C SER A 53 -30.94 14.05 -7.95
N LYS A 54 -29.86 13.40 -7.50
CA LYS A 54 -28.74 14.18 -6.98
C LYS A 54 -28.00 14.74 -8.18
N THR A 55 -28.33 15.97 -8.53
CA THR A 55 -27.55 16.77 -9.47
C THR A 55 -26.14 16.93 -8.90
N LEU A 56 -25.22 16.11 -9.40
CA LEU A 56 -23.79 16.37 -9.26
C LEU A 56 -23.52 17.76 -9.81
N ALA A 57 -22.79 18.58 -9.05
CA ALA A 57 -22.28 19.85 -9.55
C ALA A 57 -21.56 19.62 -10.89
N ASP A 58 -21.68 20.56 -11.83
CA ASP A 58 -21.02 20.47 -13.13
C ASP A 58 -19.69 21.24 -13.13
N PRO A 59 -18.55 20.60 -12.78
CA PRO A 59 -17.27 21.30 -12.64
C PRO A 59 -16.75 21.90 -13.95
N CYS A 60 -17.16 21.39 -15.12
CA CYS A 60 -16.68 21.87 -16.41
C CYS A 60 -17.67 22.78 -17.15
N ASN A 61 -18.91 22.94 -16.67
CA ASN A 61 -19.97 23.70 -17.34
C ASN A 61 -20.04 23.40 -18.86
N TYR A 62 -20.05 22.11 -19.19
CA TYR A 62 -20.07 21.67 -20.59
C TYR A 62 -21.39 22.06 -21.28
N GLU A 63 -22.40 22.47 -20.51
CA GLU A 63 -23.66 23.02 -21.01
C GLU A 63 -23.45 24.22 -21.95
N LEU A 64 -22.39 25.00 -21.74
CA LEU A 64 -21.98 26.08 -22.65
C LEU A 64 -21.72 25.59 -24.08
N LEU A 65 -21.32 24.34 -24.25
CA LEU A 65 -21.04 23.68 -25.53
C LEU A 65 -22.26 22.99 -26.13
N SER A 66 -23.39 22.99 -25.44
CA SER A 66 -24.60 22.25 -25.80
C SER A 66 -25.77 23.16 -26.18
N ASP A 67 -26.60 22.72 -27.12
CA ASP A 67 -27.92 23.22 -27.46
C ASP A 67 -28.81 22.08 -27.99
N GLU A 68 -30.07 22.39 -28.31
CA GLU A 68 -31.05 21.40 -28.80
C GLU A 68 -30.67 20.77 -30.15
N ARG A 69 -29.78 21.38 -30.93
CA ARG A 69 -29.40 20.93 -32.28
C ARG A 69 -28.18 20.02 -32.27
N ASN A 70 -27.30 20.20 -31.28
CA ASN A 70 -26.07 19.43 -31.16
C ASN A 70 -26.04 18.50 -29.95
N THR A 71 -27.17 18.29 -29.28
CA THR A 71 -27.26 17.40 -28.11
C THR A 71 -28.25 16.27 -28.33
N ALA A 72 -27.86 15.05 -27.96
CA ALA A 72 -28.73 13.90 -27.84
C ALA A 72 -28.63 13.30 -26.43
N CYS A 73 -29.75 12.85 -25.88
CA CYS A 73 -29.82 12.23 -24.56
C CYS A 73 -30.33 10.79 -24.71
N VAL A 74 -29.67 9.85 -24.03
CA VAL A 74 -30.03 8.43 -24.01
C VAL A 74 -29.91 7.89 -22.60
N ASN A 75 -30.70 6.86 -22.29
CA ASN A 75 -30.59 6.09 -21.05
C ASN A 75 -29.98 4.72 -21.39
N THR A 76 -29.06 4.22 -20.56
CA THR A 76 -28.35 2.95 -20.78
C THR A 76 -29.29 1.76 -20.91
N ASP A 77 -30.38 1.71 -20.15
CA ASP A 77 -31.34 0.60 -20.13
C ASP A 77 -32.20 0.52 -21.40
N THR A 78 -32.27 1.61 -22.17
CA THR A 78 -33.05 1.70 -23.42
C THR A 78 -32.19 2.05 -24.64
N PHE A 79 -30.87 1.98 -24.49
CA PHE A 79 -29.93 2.38 -25.52
C PHE A 79 -30.09 1.55 -26.79
N LYS A 80 -30.17 2.22 -27.94
CA LYS A 80 -30.20 1.60 -29.27
C LYS A 80 -29.42 2.45 -30.26
N PHE A 81 -28.26 1.97 -30.70
CA PHE A 81 -27.42 2.72 -31.63
C PHE A 81 -28.12 3.18 -32.94
N PRO A 82 -28.99 2.39 -33.59
CA PRO A 82 -29.62 2.82 -34.85
C PRO A 82 -30.38 4.14 -34.74
N VAL A 83 -31.03 4.40 -33.60
CA VAL A 83 -31.77 5.64 -33.33
C VAL A 83 -30.85 6.84 -33.24
N LEU A 84 -29.63 6.64 -32.73
CA LEU A 84 -28.64 7.68 -32.52
C LEU A 84 -27.73 7.91 -33.74
N SER A 85 -27.69 6.95 -34.66
CA SER A 85 -26.75 6.94 -35.78
C SER A 85 -26.88 8.15 -36.70
N GLU A 86 -28.09 8.63 -36.98
CA GLU A 86 -28.32 9.80 -37.83
C GLU A 86 -27.77 11.09 -37.20
N PHE A 87 -27.91 11.23 -35.88
CA PHE A 87 -27.35 12.34 -35.13
C PHE A 87 -25.82 12.31 -35.17
N LEU A 88 -25.22 11.18 -34.82
CA LEU A 88 -23.75 11.03 -34.74
C LEU A 88 -23.05 11.18 -36.10
N ARG A 89 -23.72 10.86 -37.21
CA ARG A 89 -23.16 11.06 -38.56
C ARG A 89 -22.87 12.52 -38.88
N LYS A 90 -23.58 13.47 -38.26
CA LYS A 90 -23.45 14.91 -38.53
C LYS A 90 -22.17 15.53 -37.95
N PHE A 91 -21.51 14.85 -37.01
CA PHE A 91 -20.42 15.43 -36.23
C PHE A 91 -19.18 14.52 -36.25
N ASP A 92 -18.02 15.08 -36.58
CA ASP A 92 -16.74 14.34 -36.53
C ASP A 92 -16.09 14.37 -35.14
N ASN A 93 -16.46 15.35 -34.32
CA ASN A 93 -16.04 15.45 -32.93
C ASN A 93 -17.26 15.20 -32.04
N VAL A 94 -17.13 14.29 -31.09
CA VAL A 94 -18.22 13.90 -30.19
C VAL A 94 -17.74 13.96 -28.74
N LEU A 95 -18.46 14.74 -27.94
CA LEU A 95 -18.34 14.75 -26.48
C LEU A 95 -19.39 13.80 -25.91
N ILE A 96 -18.94 12.76 -25.21
CA ILE A 96 -19.80 11.78 -24.56
C ILE A 96 -19.78 12.05 -23.06
N VAL A 97 -20.92 12.45 -22.50
CA VAL A 97 -21.09 12.74 -21.08
C VAL A 97 -21.88 11.61 -20.43
N ILE A 98 -21.20 10.84 -19.59
CA ILE A 98 -21.78 9.73 -18.84
C ILE A 98 -22.04 10.23 -17.42
N VAL A 99 -23.26 10.04 -16.95
CA VAL A 99 -23.63 10.27 -15.55
C VAL A 99 -24.10 8.94 -14.98
N SER A 100 -23.34 8.42 -14.01
CA SER A 100 -23.62 7.16 -13.35
C SER A 100 -23.84 7.35 -11.84
N ASP A 101 -24.83 6.67 -11.29
CA ASP A 101 -24.96 6.45 -9.85
C ASP A 101 -24.81 4.98 -9.44
N ARG A 102 -24.48 4.11 -10.39
CA ARG A 102 -24.34 2.67 -10.19
C ARG A 102 -22.90 2.32 -9.80
N CYS A 103 -22.73 1.45 -8.79
CA CYS A 103 -21.42 0.90 -8.40
C CYS A 103 -20.90 -0.16 -9.39
N TYR A 104 -21.73 -0.61 -10.34
CA TYR A 104 -21.37 -1.41 -11.50
C TYR A 104 -22.59 -1.42 -12.44
N SER A 105 -22.37 -1.46 -13.76
CA SER A 105 -23.44 -1.31 -14.74
C SER A 105 -23.15 -2.07 -16.03
N ASP A 106 -23.74 -3.25 -16.15
CA ASP A 106 -23.78 -4.02 -17.40
C ASP A 106 -24.50 -3.25 -18.53
N PRO A 107 -25.61 -2.52 -18.27
CA PRO A 107 -26.25 -1.70 -19.30
C PRO A 107 -25.32 -0.63 -19.87
N LEU A 108 -24.52 0.05 -19.03
CA LEU A 108 -23.54 1.02 -19.51
C LEU A 108 -22.45 0.36 -20.35
N ALA A 109 -21.89 -0.76 -19.90
CA ALA A 109 -20.89 -1.51 -20.67
C ALA A 109 -21.43 -1.92 -22.05
N THR A 110 -22.69 -2.39 -22.09
CA THR A 110 -23.38 -2.78 -23.32
C THR A 110 -23.62 -1.58 -24.24
N ALA A 111 -24.12 -0.47 -23.70
CA ALA A 111 -24.35 0.76 -24.47
C ALA A 111 -23.06 1.31 -25.08
N LEU A 112 -21.96 1.33 -24.34
CA LEU A 112 -20.65 1.77 -24.85
C LEU A 112 -20.08 0.79 -25.89
N CYS A 113 -20.30 -0.51 -25.71
CA CYS A 113 -19.95 -1.51 -26.71
C CYS A 113 -20.71 -1.28 -28.02
N GLU A 114 -22.04 -1.16 -27.98
CA GLU A 114 -22.85 -0.85 -29.16
C GLU A 114 -22.45 0.48 -29.81
N LEU A 115 -22.20 1.52 -29.00
CA LEU A 115 -21.75 2.82 -29.47
C LEU A 115 -20.42 2.72 -30.21
N SER A 116 -19.44 2.00 -29.64
CA SER A 116 -18.11 1.83 -30.25
C SER A 116 -18.20 1.14 -31.62
N ARG A 117 -18.93 0.02 -31.71
CA ARG A 117 -19.12 -0.72 -32.96
C ARG A 117 -19.90 0.08 -33.98
N GLY A 118 -20.94 0.77 -33.53
CA GLY A 118 -21.77 1.61 -34.39
C GLY A 118 -20.99 2.78 -34.99
N LEU A 119 -20.20 3.50 -34.18
CA LEU A 119 -19.37 4.61 -34.64
C LEU A 119 -18.28 4.14 -35.60
N SER A 120 -17.61 3.03 -35.28
CA SER A 120 -16.64 2.37 -36.17
C SER A 120 -17.30 2.02 -37.51
N GLY A 121 -18.49 1.40 -37.49
CA GLY A 121 -19.25 1.04 -38.69
C GLY A 121 -19.67 2.21 -39.59
N MET A 122 -19.52 3.48 -39.16
CA MET A 122 -19.83 4.64 -40.01
C MET A 122 -18.79 4.91 -41.09
N GLY A 123 -17.57 4.38 -40.96
CA GLY A 123 -16.50 4.53 -41.97
C GLY A 123 -15.80 5.89 -42.00
N THR A 124 -16.18 6.82 -41.13
CA THR A 124 -15.52 8.13 -40.94
C THR A 124 -14.79 8.17 -39.60
N LEU A 125 -13.57 8.71 -39.57
CA LEU A 125 -12.82 8.91 -38.33
C LEU A 125 -13.58 9.86 -37.39
N LYS A 126 -13.81 9.43 -36.14
CA LYS A 126 -14.43 10.25 -35.10
C LYS A 126 -13.46 10.54 -33.96
N ASN A 127 -13.39 11.80 -33.54
CA ASN A 127 -12.66 12.22 -32.34
C ASN A 127 -13.62 12.18 -31.15
N LEU A 128 -13.25 11.41 -30.13
CA LEU A 128 -14.09 11.20 -28.94
C LEU A 128 -13.44 11.79 -27.70
N CYS A 129 -14.18 12.64 -27.00
CA CYS A 129 -13.88 13.08 -25.64
C CYS A 129 -14.96 12.56 -24.69
N PHE A 130 -14.55 12.10 -23.51
CA PHE A 130 -15.46 11.56 -22.51
C PHE A 130 -15.44 12.41 -21.24
N MET A 131 -16.61 12.61 -20.66
CA MET A 131 -16.77 13.06 -19.28
C MET A 131 -17.52 11.98 -18.52
N TYR A 132 -16.88 11.37 -17.53
CA TYR A 132 -17.48 10.37 -16.66
C TYR A 132 -17.72 10.98 -15.30
N LYS A 133 -19.00 11.13 -14.93
CA LYS A 133 -19.42 11.65 -13.63
C LYS A 133 -20.01 10.49 -12.84
N THR A 134 -19.51 10.28 -11.63
CA THR A 134 -19.99 9.22 -10.73
C THR A 134 -20.31 9.78 -9.36
N THR A 135 -21.43 9.34 -8.77
CA THR A 135 -21.75 9.63 -7.36
C THR A 135 -21.17 8.60 -6.39
N THR A 136 -20.70 7.46 -6.89
CA THR A 136 -20.28 6.28 -6.10
C THR A 136 -18.77 6.02 -6.15
N ASN A 137 -18.01 6.87 -6.86
CA ASN A 137 -16.57 6.72 -7.07
C ASN A 137 -16.15 5.34 -7.62
N PHE A 138 -17.01 4.79 -8.47
CA PHE A 138 -16.74 3.56 -9.20
C PHE A 138 -16.48 3.86 -10.68
N LEU A 139 -15.45 3.20 -11.24
CA LEU A 139 -15.24 3.12 -12.68
C LEU A 139 -14.53 1.81 -13.02
N SER A 140 -15.10 1.05 -13.96
CA SER A 140 -14.42 -0.13 -14.50
C SER A 140 -13.70 0.18 -15.80
N LYS A 141 -12.44 -0.26 -15.93
CA LYS A 141 -11.71 -0.18 -17.22
C LYS A 141 -12.42 -0.91 -18.35
N PHE A 142 -13.28 -1.90 -18.04
CA PHE A 142 -13.99 -2.67 -19.05
C PHE A 142 -15.00 -1.83 -19.84
N TYR A 143 -15.51 -0.74 -19.28
CA TYR A 143 -16.43 0.16 -19.98
C TYR A 143 -15.87 0.74 -21.27
N PHE A 144 -14.56 0.92 -21.34
CA PHE A 144 -13.90 1.51 -22.50
C PHE A 144 -13.13 0.49 -23.35
N ARG A 145 -13.18 -0.81 -23.00
CA ARG A 145 -12.36 -1.84 -23.66
C ARG A 145 -12.64 -1.94 -25.16
N GLU A 146 -13.91 -2.00 -25.57
CA GLU A 146 -14.27 -2.14 -26.98
C GLU A 146 -13.86 -0.92 -27.81
N LEU A 147 -13.88 0.29 -27.23
CA LEU A 147 -13.38 1.50 -27.89
C LEU A 147 -11.89 1.37 -28.26
N SER A 148 -11.10 0.70 -27.41
CA SER A 148 -9.67 0.46 -27.69
C SER A 148 -9.43 -0.48 -28.86
N HIS A 149 -10.41 -1.30 -29.25
CA HIS A 149 -10.32 -2.19 -30.43
C HIS A 149 -10.69 -1.47 -31.74
N CYS A 150 -11.36 -0.33 -31.67
CA CYS A 150 -11.84 0.45 -32.83
C CYS A 150 -10.92 1.63 -33.22
N GLN A 151 -9.64 1.59 -32.82
CA GLN A 151 -8.69 2.71 -32.99
C GLN A 151 -8.41 3.12 -34.44
N SER A 152 -8.72 2.28 -35.44
CA SER A 152 -8.59 2.64 -36.86
C SER A 152 -9.59 3.71 -37.31
N GLN A 153 -10.69 3.85 -36.57
CA GLN A 153 -11.81 4.74 -36.92
C GLN A 153 -12.24 5.64 -35.76
N LEU A 154 -11.73 5.41 -34.55
CA LEU A 154 -11.99 6.24 -33.37
C LEU A 154 -10.67 6.76 -32.81
N ARG A 155 -10.56 8.09 -32.68
CA ARG A 155 -9.48 8.74 -31.94
C ARG A 155 -9.98 9.08 -30.55
N LEU A 156 -9.48 8.38 -29.54
CA LEU A 156 -9.79 8.61 -28.13
C LEU A 156 -8.91 9.74 -27.59
N CYS A 157 -9.45 10.96 -27.57
CA CYS A 157 -8.66 12.16 -27.30
C CYS A 157 -8.52 12.39 -25.80
N GLU A 158 -9.63 12.64 -25.10
CA GLU A 158 -9.61 12.99 -23.67
C GLU A 158 -10.65 12.19 -22.87
N LEU A 159 -10.30 11.82 -21.64
CA LEU A 159 -11.22 11.29 -20.64
C LEU A 159 -11.12 12.12 -19.38
N HIS A 160 -12.23 12.72 -18.96
CA HIS A 160 -12.35 13.45 -17.70
C HIS A 160 -13.19 12.63 -16.73
N ILE A 161 -12.61 12.24 -15.59
CA ILE A 161 -13.31 11.53 -14.53
C ILE A 161 -13.56 12.49 -13.38
N PHE A 162 -14.81 12.61 -12.95
CA PHE A 162 -15.23 13.44 -11.83
C PHE A 162 -15.74 12.55 -10.70
N ALA A 163 -14.94 12.46 -9.65
CA ALA A 163 -15.32 11.80 -8.41
C ALA A 163 -16.24 12.69 -7.56
N ASN A 164 -17.06 12.05 -6.75
CA ASN A 164 -17.86 12.68 -5.72
C ASN A 164 -17.01 12.81 -4.44
N ARG A 165 -16.79 14.05 -4.00
CA ARG A 165 -16.03 14.37 -2.78
C ARG A 165 -16.83 14.11 -1.50
N ASP A 166 -18.16 14.08 -1.59
CA ASP A 166 -19.05 14.05 -0.44
C ASP A 166 -19.43 12.61 -0.02
N ILE A 167 -18.74 11.60 -0.54
CA ILE A 167 -18.95 10.21 -0.12
C ILE A 167 -18.35 10.02 1.27
N ASN A 168 -19.11 9.40 2.17
CA ASN A 168 -18.58 8.97 3.46
C ASN A 168 -17.37 8.06 3.23
N HIS A 169 -16.22 8.37 3.85
CA HIS A 169 -14.94 7.65 3.75
C HIS A 169 -14.95 6.15 4.11
N GLN A 170 -16.14 5.54 4.29
CA GLN A 170 -16.32 4.11 4.51
C GLN A 170 -16.38 3.32 3.18
N GLU A 171 -16.72 3.95 2.06
CA GLU A 171 -16.67 3.31 0.75
C GLU A 171 -15.29 3.51 0.12
N VAL A 172 -14.68 2.40 -0.34
CA VAL A 172 -13.38 2.43 -1.00
C VAL A 172 -13.58 2.94 -2.42
N ASP A 173 -12.82 3.95 -2.84
CA ASP A 173 -12.80 4.41 -4.24
C ASP A 173 -12.35 3.26 -5.15
N MET A 174 -13.22 2.84 -6.07
CA MET A 174 -13.02 1.68 -6.96
C MET A 174 -12.86 2.13 -8.41
N PHE A 175 -11.87 3.01 -8.64
CA PHE A 175 -11.46 3.41 -9.98
C PHE A 175 -10.40 2.44 -10.54
N ASP A 176 -10.76 1.69 -11.58
CA ASP A 176 -9.86 0.88 -12.40
C ASP A 176 -9.69 1.57 -13.76
N ILE A 177 -8.50 2.12 -14.00
CA ILE A 177 -8.22 2.99 -15.14
C ILE A 177 -7.21 2.34 -16.06
N ASP A 178 -7.53 2.32 -17.34
CA ASP A 178 -6.61 2.00 -18.44
C ASP A 178 -6.49 3.23 -19.34
N THR A 179 -5.28 3.77 -19.47
CA THR A 179 -4.99 5.03 -20.18
C THR A 179 -5.04 4.85 -21.70
N ILE A 180 -6.20 4.47 -22.23
CA ILE A 180 -6.40 4.28 -23.67
C ILE A 180 -6.56 5.62 -24.42
N PHE A 181 -7.01 6.65 -23.71
CA PHE A 181 -7.16 8.02 -24.20
C PHE A 181 -5.78 8.69 -24.30
N GLU A 182 -5.59 9.61 -25.26
CA GLU A 182 -4.36 10.40 -25.36
C GLU A 182 -4.06 11.14 -24.05
N THR A 183 -5.09 11.68 -23.41
CA THR A 183 -4.99 12.29 -22.08
C THR A 183 -6.16 11.88 -21.18
N THR A 184 -5.85 11.46 -19.95
CA THR A 184 -6.85 11.16 -18.91
C THR A 184 -6.69 12.14 -17.75
N TYR A 185 -7.75 12.89 -17.45
CA TYR A 185 -7.81 13.84 -16.34
C TYR A 185 -8.63 13.25 -15.19
N LEU A 186 -8.03 13.22 -14.00
CA LEU A 186 -8.69 12.77 -12.78
C LEU A 186 -8.99 13.98 -11.90
N HIS A 187 -10.28 14.34 -11.85
CA HIS A 187 -10.78 15.44 -11.03
C HIS A 187 -11.30 14.87 -9.72
N ASP A 188 -10.67 15.31 -8.64
CA ASP A 188 -11.08 14.98 -7.26
C ASP A 188 -10.97 13.52 -6.87
N VAL A 189 -10.17 12.76 -7.61
CA VAL A 189 -9.79 11.40 -7.28
C VAL A 189 -8.53 11.44 -6.42
N GLU A 190 -8.62 10.94 -5.19
CA GLU A 190 -7.47 10.83 -4.28
C GLU A 190 -6.87 9.42 -4.28
N THR A 191 -7.70 8.40 -4.53
CA THR A 191 -7.28 6.99 -4.52
C THR A 191 -7.69 6.29 -5.82
N LEU A 192 -6.77 5.50 -6.38
CA LEU A 192 -7.06 4.58 -7.48
C LEU A 192 -6.88 3.13 -7.03
N PHE A 193 -7.83 2.28 -7.41
CA PHE A 193 -7.68 0.84 -7.20
C PHE A 193 -6.66 0.26 -8.20
N THR A 194 -6.74 0.63 -9.47
CA THR A 194 -5.77 0.20 -10.47
C THR A 194 -5.53 1.30 -11.51
N LEU A 195 -4.28 1.52 -11.86
CA LEU A 195 -3.84 2.42 -12.93
C LEU A 195 -2.94 1.66 -13.89
N ASN A 196 -3.37 1.53 -15.14
CA ASN A 196 -2.58 0.96 -16.23
C ASN A 196 -2.16 2.09 -17.19
N ILE A 197 -0.85 2.37 -17.21
CA ILE A 197 -0.25 3.40 -18.05
C ILE A 197 0.25 2.75 -19.35
N ARG A 198 -0.38 3.12 -20.47
CA ARG A 198 0.01 2.70 -21.82
C ARG A 198 1.03 3.66 -22.40
N ARG A 199 1.85 3.16 -23.32
CA ARG A 199 2.95 3.94 -23.90
C ARG A 199 2.46 5.22 -24.60
N GLY A 200 3.04 6.35 -24.22
CA GLY A 200 2.78 7.66 -24.85
C GLY A 200 1.44 8.29 -24.46
N LYS A 201 0.79 7.78 -23.40
CA LYS A 201 -0.50 8.26 -22.91
C LYS A 201 -0.31 9.03 -21.61
N LYS A 202 -1.06 10.13 -21.46
CA LYS A 202 -0.87 11.05 -20.32
C LYS A 202 -1.96 10.84 -19.28
N VAL A 203 -1.57 10.84 -18.01
CA VAL A 203 -2.49 10.94 -16.87
C VAL A 203 -2.21 12.24 -16.13
N ILE A 204 -3.25 13.04 -15.90
CA ILE A 204 -3.18 14.30 -15.16
C ILE A 204 -4.08 14.13 -13.93
N ALA A 205 -3.44 13.94 -12.78
CA ALA A 205 -4.12 13.60 -11.54
C ALA A 205 -3.50 14.39 -10.37
N PRO A 206 -3.77 15.71 -10.28
CA PRO A 206 -3.07 16.60 -9.34
C PRO A 206 -3.32 16.26 -7.87
N ARG A 207 -4.41 15.56 -7.55
CA ARG A 207 -4.83 15.22 -6.18
C ARG A 207 -4.62 13.76 -5.81
N ILE A 208 -4.09 12.94 -6.72
CA ILE A 208 -3.90 11.53 -6.42
C ILE A 208 -2.84 11.35 -5.33
N MET A 209 -3.19 10.59 -4.30
CA MET A 209 -2.35 10.30 -3.14
C MET A 209 -1.92 8.83 -3.14
N THR A 210 -2.83 7.94 -3.54
CA THR A 210 -2.65 6.49 -3.42
C THR A 210 -3.03 5.78 -4.71
N VAL A 211 -2.17 4.86 -5.14
CA VAL A 211 -2.47 3.89 -6.20
C VAL A 211 -2.27 2.49 -5.63
N ASN A 212 -3.35 1.73 -5.50
CA ASN A 212 -3.27 0.38 -4.93
C ASN A 212 -2.52 -0.56 -5.87
N GLN A 213 -2.74 -0.44 -7.18
CA GLN A 213 -2.04 -1.24 -8.18
C GLN A 213 -1.64 -0.39 -9.39
N LEU A 214 -0.34 -0.32 -9.66
CA LEU A 214 0.23 0.38 -10.82
C LEU A 214 0.82 -0.64 -11.80
N GLN A 215 0.43 -0.53 -13.06
CA GLN A 215 1.04 -1.24 -14.17
C GLN A 215 1.45 -0.24 -15.25
N CYS A 216 2.65 -0.43 -15.80
CA CYS A 216 3.17 0.41 -16.87
C CYS A 216 3.65 -0.48 -18.00
N GLU A 217 3.27 -0.14 -19.23
CA GLU A 217 3.68 -0.85 -20.44
C GLU A 217 5.16 -0.58 -20.77
N ASP A 218 5.63 0.64 -20.48
CA ASP A 218 7.02 1.06 -20.55
C ASP A 218 7.42 1.71 -19.22
N ASN A 219 8.46 1.18 -18.58
CA ASN A 219 8.96 1.69 -17.30
C ASN A 219 10.02 2.78 -17.47
N THR A 220 10.53 3.01 -18.67
CA THR A 220 11.56 4.03 -18.90
C THR A 220 11.00 5.44 -18.85
N THR A 221 9.70 5.60 -19.16
CA THR A 221 8.98 6.89 -19.15
C THR A 221 8.15 7.10 -17.90
N ILE A 222 8.14 6.16 -16.95
CA ILE A 222 7.22 6.17 -15.80
C ILE A 222 7.30 7.45 -14.96
N VAL A 223 8.47 8.07 -14.88
CA VAL A 223 8.70 9.33 -14.18
C VAL A 223 8.00 10.49 -14.90
N ASP A 224 8.13 10.53 -16.23
CA ASP A 224 7.47 11.53 -17.07
C ASP A 224 5.96 11.30 -17.13
N ASP A 225 5.52 10.05 -17.14
CA ASP A 225 4.11 9.67 -17.17
C ASP A 225 3.38 10.08 -15.88
N LEU A 226 4.09 10.04 -14.74
CA LEU A 226 3.58 10.42 -13.42
C LEU A 226 3.96 11.85 -12.99
N GLN A 227 4.58 12.65 -13.85
CA GLN A 227 5.00 14.02 -13.50
C GLN A 227 3.81 14.94 -13.13
N TYR A 228 2.60 14.63 -13.64
CA TYR A 228 1.36 15.35 -13.36
C TYR A 228 0.58 14.77 -12.16
N CYS A 229 1.25 13.96 -11.34
CA CYS A 229 0.73 13.37 -10.10
C CYS A 229 1.59 13.83 -8.90
N PRO A 230 1.71 15.16 -8.63
CA PRO A 230 2.68 15.72 -7.69
C PRO A 230 2.47 15.30 -6.23
N LEU A 231 1.26 14.90 -5.86
CA LEU A 231 0.90 14.51 -4.50
C LEU A 231 0.94 12.99 -4.27
N LEU A 232 1.37 12.20 -5.27
CA LEU A 232 1.42 10.74 -5.16
C LEU A 232 2.38 10.33 -4.04
N LYS A 233 1.82 9.75 -2.98
CA LYS A 233 2.55 9.27 -1.81
C LYS A 233 2.76 7.78 -1.85
N THR A 234 1.72 7.00 -2.13
CA THR A 234 1.74 5.55 -1.90
C THR A 234 1.41 4.77 -3.17
N ILE A 235 2.25 3.77 -3.47
CA ILE A 235 1.96 2.74 -4.45
C ILE A 235 2.06 1.38 -3.74
N GLU A 236 0.92 0.72 -3.53
CA GLU A 236 0.84 -0.50 -2.72
C GLU A 236 1.24 -1.77 -3.47
N LYS A 237 1.07 -1.79 -4.79
CA LYS A 237 1.41 -2.93 -5.63
C LYS A 237 2.01 -2.44 -6.94
N PHE A 238 3.32 -2.56 -7.05
CA PHE A 238 4.04 -2.39 -8.30
C PHE A 238 4.77 -3.70 -8.65
N GLN A 239 4.42 -4.29 -9.79
CA GLN A 239 5.15 -5.45 -10.30
C GLN A 239 6.27 -4.95 -11.19
N VAL A 240 7.51 -5.27 -10.83
CA VAL A 240 8.67 -4.91 -11.65
C VAL A 240 8.57 -5.62 -13.00
N PRO A 241 8.48 -4.89 -14.13
CA PRO A 241 8.39 -5.50 -15.44
C PRO A 241 9.71 -6.20 -15.81
N PRO A 242 9.67 -7.17 -16.74
CA PRO A 242 10.88 -7.80 -17.25
C PRO A 242 11.74 -6.77 -18.00
N GLY A 243 13.05 -6.83 -17.80
CA GLY A 243 13.98 -5.92 -18.49
C GLY A 243 15.32 -5.80 -17.78
N LYS A 244 16.33 -5.36 -18.52
CA LYS A 244 17.69 -5.14 -18.01
C LYS A 244 17.77 -3.95 -17.06
N ARG A 245 17.17 -2.84 -17.44
CA ARG A 245 17.09 -1.62 -16.63
C ARG A 245 15.64 -1.31 -16.31
N VAL A 246 15.37 -1.02 -15.04
CA VAL A 246 14.06 -0.68 -14.53
C VAL A 246 14.15 0.64 -13.78
N VAL A 247 13.27 1.59 -14.10
CA VAL A 247 13.06 2.79 -13.29
C VAL A 247 11.78 2.57 -12.48
N LEU A 248 11.87 2.82 -11.16
CA LEU A 248 10.72 2.73 -10.26
C LEU A 248 9.93 4.05 -10.26
N PRO A 249 8.61 4.00 -10.04
CA PRO A 249 7.76 5.19 -10.07
C PRO A 249 8.11 6.21 -8.97
N PRO A 250 7.90 7.51 -9.22
CA PRO A 250 8.04 8.54 -8.19
C PRO A 250 6.93 8.44 -7.14
N CYS A 251 7.28 8.20 -5.88
CA CYS A 251 6.37 8.23 -4.73
C CYS A 251 7.14 8.30 -3.40
N ASP A 252 6.44 8.45 -2.28
CA ASP A 252 7.04 8.38 -0.95
C ASP A 252 7.25 6.93 -0.51
N HIS A 253 6.22 6.11 -0.68
CA HIS A 253 6.15 4.72 -0.25
C HIS A 253 5.87 3.81 -1.44
N LEU A 254 6.77 2.88 -1.72
CA LEU A 254 6.65 1.91 -2.80
C LEU A 254 6.68 0.48 -2.27
N THR A 255 5.72 -0.33 -2.70
CA THR A 255 5.75 -1.78 -2.46
C THR A 255 5.91 -2.54 -3.78
N LEU A 256 7.05 -3.22 -3.91
CA LEU A 256 7.32 -4.15 -4.99
C LEU A 256 6.67 -5.49 -4.67
N VAL A 257 5.75 -5.94 -5.51
CA VAL A 257 5.05 -7.23 -5.34
C VAL A 257 5.60 -8.30 -6.27
N SER A 258 5.62 -9.54 -5.78
CA SER A 258 6.11 -10.70 -6.52
C SER A 258 7.50 -10.51 -7.10
N TYR A 259 8.38 -9.81 -6.36
CA TYR A 259 9.72 -9.51 -6.82
C TYR A 259 10.53 -10.81 -6.93
N ASN A 260 10.99 -11.12 -8.14
CA ASN A 260 11.80 -12.30 -8.39
C ASN A 260 13.30 -11.93 -8.41
N SER A 261 14.03 -12.34 -7.38
CA SER A 261 15.49 -12.18 -7.26
C SER A 261 16.28 -13.00 -8.29
N ASN A 262 15.70 -14.09 -8.81
CA ASN A 262 16.36 -14.96 -9.79
C ASN A 262 16.39 -14.36 -11.21
N THR A 263 15.67 -13.26 -11.45
CA THR A 263 15.71 -12.55 -12.73
C THR A 263 16.92 -11.64 -12.78
N GLU A 264 17.82 -11.85 -13.75
CA GLU A 264 18.96 -10.97 -13.98
C GLU A 264 18.49 -9.57 -14.37
N ARG A 265 18.98 -8.57 -13.62
CA ARG A 265 18.74 -7.14 -13.87
C ARG A 265 20.05 -6.39 -13.73
N ASP A 266 20.33 -5.53 -14.70
CA ASP A 266 21.51 -4.66 -14.71
C ASP A 266 21.32 -3.52 -13.69
N LEU A 267 20.11 -2.97 -13.58
CA LEU A 267 19.82 -1.86 -12.68
C LEU A 267 18.33 -1.76 -12.34
N VAL A 268 18.01 -1.65 -11.05
CA VAL A 268 16.71 -1.19 -10.54
C VAL A 268 16.91 0.19 -9.91
N ASP A 269 16.54 1.24 -10.65
CA ASP A 269 16.71 2.64 -10.29
C ASP A 269 15.47 3.15 -9.54
N GLY A 270 15.59 3.27 -8.22
CA GLY A 270 14.58 3.84 -7.33
C GLY A 270 14.94 5.22 -6.80
N SER A 271 15.69 6.01 -7.58
CA SER A 271 16.09 7.37 -7.17
C SER A 271 14.90 8.30 -6.87
N PHE A 272 13.71 8.00 -7.41
CA PHE A 272 12.49 8.79 -7.20
C PHE A 272 11.59 8.29 -6.05
N VAL A 273 11.98 7.21 -5.36
CA VAL A 273 11.29 6.73 -4.14
C VAL A 273 11.86 7.47 -2.94
N ARG A 274 11.02 8.20 -2.19
CA ARG A 274 11.50 9.22 -1.25
C ARG A 274 11.61 8.79 0.20
N GLU A 275 10.76 7.89 0.69
CA GLU A 275 10.70 7.57 2.13
C GLU A 275 10.87 6.06 2.41
N SER A 276 10.13 5.18 1.75
CA SER A 276 10.23 3.75 2.04
C SER A 276 10.08 2.82 0.85
N LEU A 277 10.82 1.70 0.89
CA LEU A 277 10.68 0.59 -0.03
C LEU A 277 10.30 -0.68 0.73
N THR A 278 9.23 -1.33 0.27
CA THR A 278 8.86 -2.69 0.69
C THR A 278 9.07 -3.64 -0.47
N ILE A 279 9.80 -4.73 -0.25
CA ILE A 279 10.03 -5.78 -1.24
C ILE A 279 9.33 -7.05 -0.79
N ARG A 280 8.24 -7.40 -1.48
CA ARG A 280 7.55 -8.68 -1.30
C ARG A 280 8.07 -9.68 -2.32
N ALA A 281 8.90 -10.60 -1.86
CA ALA A 281 9.51 -11.60 -2.72
C ALA A 281 8.45 -12.54 -3.31
N SER A 282 8.69 -12.97 -4.56
CA SER A 282 7.87 -13.98 -5.22
C SER A 282 7.95 -15.32 -4.46
N PRO A 283 6.85 -16.09 -4.36
CA PRO A 283 6.86 -17.45 -3.83
C PRO A 283 7.86 -18.39 -4.54
N MET A 284 8.23 -18.05 -5.77
CA MET A 284 9.16 -18.79 -6.62
C MET A 284 10.63 -18.43 -6.39
N CYS A 285 10.93 -17.48 -5.49
CA CYS A 285 12.32 -17.14 -5.15
C CYS A 285 12.95 -18.30 -4.38
N SER A 286 13.84 -19.02 -5.03
CA SER A 286 14.68 -20.04 -4.40
C SER A 286 15.81 -19.44 -3.55
N GLU A 287 16.29 -18.26 -3.94
CA GLU A 287 17.38 -17.54 -3.26
C GLU A 287 17.00 -16.08 -3.02
N ALA A 288 17.30 -15.53 -1.84
CA ALA A 288 17.04 -14.13 -1.51
C ALA A 288 18.22 -13.20 -1.87
N ASN A 289 18.67 -13.29 -3.13
CA ASN A 289 19.76 -12.47 -3.65
C ASN A 289 19.22 -11.22 -4.36
N PHE A 290 19.14 -10.09 -3.64
CA PHE A 290 18.71 -8.81 -4.22
C PHE A 290 19.91 -8.10 -4.85
N LYS A 291 19.87 -7.92 -6.18
CA LYS A 291 21.00 -7.36 -6.95
C LYS A 291 20.66 -6.00 -7.57
N ASN A 292 21.64 -5.09 -7.61
CA ASN A 292 21.61 -3.85 -8.38
C ASN A 292 20.42 -2.90 -8.06
N ILE A 293 19.91 -2.91 -6.83
CA ILE A 293 18.82 -2.02 -6.41
C ILE A 293 19.42 -0.71 -5.88
N LYS A 294 19.11 0.41 -6.52
CA LYS A 294 19.63 1.73 -6.18
C LYS A 294 18.49 2.65 -5.74
N CYS A 295 18.26 2.74 -4.43
CA CYS A 295 17.20 3.55 -3.82
C CYS A 295 17.83 4.46 -2.74
N ARG A 296 18.67 5.41 -3.15
CA ARG A 296 19.53 6.17 -2.21
C ARG A 296 18.78 7.08 -1.23
N ASN A 297 17.54 7.44 -1.57
CA ASN A 297 16.76 8.42 -0.83
C ASN A 297 15.90 7.80 0.28
N ILE A 298 15.68 6.49 0.26
CA ILE A 298 14.79 5.84 1.23
C ILE A 298 15.37 5.90 2.64
N ARG A 299 14.47 5.99 3.62
CA ARG A 299 14.79 5.93 5.05
C ARG A 299 14.37 4.61 5.68
N SER A 300 13.41 3.91 5.07
CA SER A 300 12.93 2.62 5.55
C SER A 300 12.95 1.55 4.47
N LEU A 301 13.50 0.38 4.78
CA LEU A 301 13.47 -0.81 3.94
C LEU A 301 12.74 -1.94 4.66
N CYS A 302 11.83 -2.60 3.97
CA CYS A 302 11.12 -3.78 4.46
C CYS A 302 11.26 -4.92 3.44
N VAL A 303 11.67 -6.11 3.88
CA VAL A 303 11.72 -7.29 3.03
C VAL A 303 10.80 -8.36 3.61
N GLU A 304 9.82 -8.78 2.81
CA GLU A 304 8.79 -9.73 3.20
C GLU A 304 8.84 -10.96 2.28
N PHE A 305 8.73 -12.14 2.89
CA PHE A 305 8.69 -13.41 2.20
C PHE A 305 7.36 -14.09 2.43
N SER A 306 6.77 -14.63 1.37
CA SER A 306 5.52 -15.40 1.41
C SER A 306 5.74 -16.86 1.83
N ASN A 307 6.95 -17.38 1.60
CA ASN A 307 7.36 -18.74 1.96
C ASN A 307 8.62 -18.71 2.83
N SER A 308 8.91 -19.82 3.53
CA SER A 308 10.21 -20.01 4.17
C SER A 308 11.31 -20.03 3.11
N VAL A 309 12.05 -18.93 3.01
CA VAL A 309 13.23 -18.87 2.14
C VAL A 309 14.37 -19.64 2.78
N TRP A 310 15.07 -20.41 1.96
CA TRP A 310 16.26 -21.14 2.35
C TRP A 310 17.49 -20.25 2.15
N GLY A 311 18.25 -20.02 3.21
CA GLY A 311 19.50 -19.25 3.17
C GLY A 311 19.38 -17.80 3.64
N ASN A 312 20.50 -17.07 3.53
CA ASN A 312 20.62 -15.67 3.93
C ASN A 312 20.09 -14.74 2.83
N VAL A 313 19.52 -13.62 3.25
CA VAL A 313 19.17 -12.50 2.40
C VAL A 313 20.41 -11.69 2.11
N LYS A 314 20.74 -11.57 0.82
CA LYS A 314 21.94 -10.89 0.33
C LYS A 314 21.58 -9.64 -0.48
N PHE A 315 22.42 -8.62 -0.35
CA PHE A 315 22.28 -7.35 -1.07
C PHE A 315 23.54 -7.11 -1.90
N ILE A 316 23.52 -7.54 -3.16
CA ILE A 316 24.70 -7.49 -4.03
C ILE A 316 24.61 -6.23 -4.88
N ASP A 317 25.63 -5.36 -4.78
CA ASP A 317 25.67 -4.10 -5.52
C ASP A 317 24.41 -3.24 -5.32
N CYS A 318 23.84 -3.23 -4.12
CA CYS A 318 22.71 -2.36 -3.77
C CYS A 318 23.21 -0.98 -3.30
N ALA A 319 22.33 0.02 -3.24
CA ALA A 319 22.61 1.31 -2.63
C ALA A 319 21.36 1.90 -1.97
N PHE A 320 21.32 1.92 -0.64
CA PHE A 320 20.20 2.46 0.13
C PHE A 320 20.51 3.78 0.85
N GLY A 321 21.77 4.19 0.94
CA GLY A 321 22.22 5.57 1.24
C GLY A 321 21.75 6.15 2.58
N ASN A 322 20.50 6.63 2.62
CA ASN A 322 19.88 7.30 3.77
C ASN A 322 19.09 6.34 4.68
N LEU A 323 19.31 5.03 4.58
CA LEU A 323 18.58 4.02 5.33
C LEU A 323 18.77 4.19 6.84
N ARG A 324 17.67 4.34 7.58
CA ARG A 324 17.62 4.44 9.05
C ARG A 324 16.90 3.28 9.70
N SER A 325 15.83 2.80 9.06
CA SER A 325 14.98 1.72 9.55
C SER A 325 15.04 0.51 8.61
N TYR A 326 15.26 -0.67 9.17
CA TYR A 326 15.23 -1.92 8.42
C TYR A 326 14.34 -2.96 9.11
N ARG A 327 13.27 -3.37 8.41
CA ARG A 327 12.51 -4.57 8.79
C ARG A 327 13.18 -5.78 8.17
N CYS A 328 13.89 -6.48 9.03
CA CYS A 328 14.78 -7.57 8.71
C CYS A 328 14.02 -8.90 8.59
N PRO A 329 14.27 -9.68 7.54
CA PRO A 329 13.93 -11.09 7.50
C PRO A 329 14.84 -11.90 8.44
N VAL A 330 14.48 -13.14 8.72
CA VAL A 330 15.09 -13.99 9.77
C VAL A 330 16.62 -14.13 9.64
N ASN A 331 17.16 -14.15 8.41
CA ASN A 331 18.59 -14.32 8.15
C ASN A 331 19.08 -13.27 7.16
N THR A 332 19.62 -12.13 7.62
CA THR A 332 20.23 -11.12 6.73
C THR A 332 21.75 -11.24 6.72
N GLU A 333 22.37 -11.15 5.54
CA GLU A 333 23.82 -10.96 5.42
C GLU A 333 24.15 -9.49 5.71
N TRP A 334 24.58 -9.20 6.94
CA TRP A 334 24.75 -7.82 7.40
C TRP A 334 25.87 -7.07 6.67
N GLU A 335 26.94 -7.76 6.29
CA GLU A 335 28.05 -7.17 5.54
C GLU A 335 27.57 -6.57 4.22
N ASP A 336 26.71 -7.28 3.49
CA ASP A 336 26.10 -6.80 2.24
C ASP A 336 25.30 -5.50 2.47
N LEU A 337 24.56 -5.41 3.58
CA LEU A 337 23.81 -4.20 3.92
C LEU A 337 24.76 -3.05 4.26
N VAL A 338 25.86 -3.29 4.96
CA VAL A 338 26.92 -2.29 5.19
C VAL A 338 27.52 -1.81 3.86
N TYR A 339 27.86 -2.74 2.95
CA TYR A 339 28.40 -2.43 1.62
C TYR A 339 27.40 -1.68 0.73
N SER A 340 26.10 -1.74 1.00
CA SER A 340 25.07 -0.97 0.30
C SER A 340 25.03 0.54 0.65
N ASN A 341 26.08 1.06 1.30
CA ASN A 341 26.17 2.43 1.84
C ASN A 341 25.10 2.74 2.90
N SER A 342 24.65 1.74 3.66
CA SER A 342 23.64 1.90 4.72
C SER A 342 24.33 2.06 6.08
N ILE A 343 25.12 3.12 6.26
CA ILE A 343 26.04 3.26 7.41
C ILE A 343 25.32 3.64 8.71
N TYR A 344 24.07 4.14 8.64
CA TYR A 344 23.37 4.79 9.75
C TYR A 344 22.01 4.15 10.09
N VAL A 345 21.91 2.82 10.05
CA VAL A 345 20.70 2.12 10.50
C VAL A 345 20.61 2.25 12.02
N ASP A 346 19.59 2.97 12.51
CA ASP A 346 19.34 3.21 13.94
C ASP A 346 18.17 2.37 14.48
N THR A 347 17.33 1.83 13.59
CA THR A 347 16.13 1.09 13.94
C THR A 347 16.09 -0.22 13.19
N ILE A 348 16.02 -1.34 13.92
CA ILE A 348 15.82 -2.67 13.33
C ILE A 348 14.53 -3.28 13.87
N ILE A 349 13.70 -3.78 12.96
CA ILE A 349 12.57 -4.65 13.29
C ILE A 349 12.96 -6.06 12.90
N PHE A 350 13.19 -6.92 13.88
CA PHE A 350 13.75 -8.25 13.70
C PHE A 350 12.77 -9.34 14.13
N LYS A 351 12.71 -10.41 13.36
CA LYS A 351 11.89 -11.58 13.68
C LYS A 351 12.75 -12.69 14.28
N ILE A 352 12.46 -13.07 15.53
CA ILE A 352 13.16 -14.16 16.21
C ILE A 352 12.30 -15.42 16.08
N SER A 353 12.77 -16.40 15.30
CA SER A 353 12.01 -17.65 15.07
C SER A 353 12.76 -18.92 15.46
N ASN A 354 14.08 -18.86 15.61
CA ASN A 354 14.93 -20.00 15.95
C ASN A 354 16.35 -19.54 16.37
N MET A 355 17.23 -20.51 16.68
CA MET A 355 18.63 -20.21 17.03
C MET A 355 19.43 -19.51 15.96
N LEU A 356 19.19 -19.81 14.68
CA LEU A 356 19.88 -19.16 13.57
C LEU A 356 19.53 -17.66 13.53
N SER A 357 18.25 -17.32 13.77
CA SER A 357 17.80 -15.92 13.86
C SER A 357 18.42 -15.18 15.04
N LEU A 358 18.65 -15.85 16.18
CA LEU A 358 19.36 -15.27 17.32
C LEU A 358 20.85 -15.07 17.02
N GLN A 359 21.49 -16.02 16.34
CA GLN A 359 22.87 -15.85 15.87
C GLN A 359 22.98 -14.68 14.89
N ASN A 360 21.98 -14.50 14.02
CA ASN A 360 21.94 -13.39 13.09
C ASN A 360 21.72 -12.05 13.81
N LEU A 361 20.86 -11.99 14.84
CA LEU A 361 20.72 -10.82 15.71
C LEU A 361 22.06 -10.41 16.35
N ALA A 362 22.84 -11.39 16.79
CA ALA A 362 24.15 -11.15 17.41
C ALA A 362 25.21 -10.55 16.48
N GLN A 363 24.98 -10.64 15.16
CA GLN A 363 25.89 -10.18 14.12
C GLN A 363 25.55 -8.79 13.58
N ILE A 364 24.55 -8.10 14.16
CA ILE A 364 24.19 -6.75 13.75
C ILE A 364 25.41 -5.82 13.91
N PRO A 365 25.88 -5.17 12.83
CA PRO A 365 27.09 -4.36 12.86
C PRO A 365 26.81 -2.88 13.20
N PHE A 366 25.56 -2.52 13.46
CA PHE A 366 25.13 -1.14 13.66
C PHE A 366 24.94 -0.83 15.14
N THR A 367 25.28 0.41 15.53
CA THR A 367 24.84 0.97 16.81
C THR A 367 23.40 1.44 16.67
N LEU A 368 22.49 0.72 17.33
CA LEU A 368 21.05 0.94 17.21
C LEU A 368 20.53 1.87 18.32
N ASP A 369 19.58 2.74 17.97
CA ASP A 369 18.77 3.45 18.96
C ASP A 369 17.57 2.58 19.38
N ASN A 370 16.92 1.92 18.41
CA ASN A 370 15.70 1.14 18.63
C ASN A 370 15.82 -0.27 18.04
N LEU A 371 15.44 -1.27 18.83
CA LEU A 371 15.27 -2.65 18.34
C LEU A 371 13.85 -3.11 18.66
N VAL A 372 13.15 -3.60 17.65
CA VAL A 372 11.82 -4.19 17.79
C VAL A 372 11.94 -5.69 17.50
N LEU A 373 11.64 -6.51 18.49
CA LEU A 373 11.68 -7.97 18.40
C LEU A 373 10.27 -8.53 18.39
N ASN A 374 9.95 -9.25 17.32
CA ASN A 374 8.67 -9.94 17.17
C ASN A 374 8.90 -11.43 16.88
N SER A 375 7.94 -12.27 17.24
CA SER A 375 7.92 -13.69 16.87
C SER A 375 6.98 -13.93 15.69
N ASP A 376 7.16 -15.05 14.99
CA ASP A 376 6.09 -15.59 14.14
C ASP A 376 5.19 -16.46 15.03
N ASP A 377 3.86 -16.45 14.80
CA ASP A 377 2.88 -17.33 15.45
C ASP A 377 3.07 -18.82 15.08
N LYS A 378 4.24 -19.38 15.39
CA LYS A 378 4.54 -20.79 15.18
C LYS A 378 4.65 -21.47 16.52
N GLU A 379 3.74 -22.42 16.72
CA GLU A 379 3.76 -23.35 17.86
C GLU A 379 5.15 -23.96 18.01
N LEU A 380 5.64 -23.98 19.26
CA LEU A 380 6.90 -24.58 19.61
C LEU A 380 7.00 -26.01 19.08
N LYS A 381 8.06 -26.25 18.30
CA LYS A 381 8.59 -27.60 18.17
C LYS A 381 9.48 -27.87 19.39
N PRO A 382 9.28 -28.98 20.13
CA PRO A 382 10.08 -29.33 21.31
C PRO A 382 11.58 -29.45 20.96
N PRO A 383 12.49 -29.30 21.95
CA PRO A 383 13.68 -28.48 21.80
C PRO A 383 14.80 -29.19 21.04
N GLU A 384 15.27 -28.59 19.95
CA GLU A 384 16.64 -28.80 19.47
C GLU A 384 17.66 -27.96 20.25
N CYS A 385 17.22 -27.08 21.16
CA CYS A 385 18.08 -26.07 21.78
C CYS A 385 18.07 -26.09 23.32
N LYS A 386 19.27 -25.97 23.90
CA LYS A 386 19.49 -25.86 25.35
C LYS A 386 19.76 -24.40 25.75
N PRO A 387 19.34 -23.93 26.95
CA PRO A 387 19.61 -22.57 27.43
C PRO A 387 21.09 -22.17 27.40
N ASP A 388 22.00 -23.11 27.65
CA ASP A 388 23.46 -22.87 27.57
C ASP A 388 23.91 -22.46 26.16
N GLN A 389 23.25 -22.96 25.12
CA GLN A 389 23.51 -22.57 23.73
C GLN A 389 23.00 -21.15 23.46
N MET A 390 21.89 -20.73 24.06
CA MET A 390 21.38 -19.36 23.94
C MET A 390 22.30 -18.35 24.63
N ARG A 391 22.75 -18.67 25.85
CA ARG A 391 23.65 -17.82 26.64
C ARG A 391 25.05 -17.68 26.03
N SER A 392 25.48 -18.65 25.24
CA SER A 392 26.79 -18.65 24.57
C SER A 392 26.80 -17.97 23.20
N ILE A 393 25.68 -17.39 22.75
CA ILE A 393 25.65 -16.57 21.53
C ILE A 393 26.41 -15.26 21.80
N TYR A 394 27.68 -15.23 21.39
CA TYR A 394 28.52 -14.04 21.41
C TYR A 394 27.96 -12.96 20.49
N GLY A 395 27.89 -11.71 20.96
CA GLY A 395 27.45 -10.54 20.18
C GLY A 395 26.11 -9.95 20.64
N CYS A 396 25.14 -10.79 21.04
CA CYS A 396 23.83 -10.32 21.53
C CYS A 396 23.97 -9.33 22.70
N LYS A 397 24.91 -9.59 23.61
CA LYS A 397 25.20 -8.69 24.72
C LYS A 397 25.55 -7.28 24.25
N GLN A 398 26.42 -7.16 23.25
CA GLN A 398 26.85 -5.86 22.76
C GLN A 398 25.69 -5.12 22.11
N VAL A 399 24.94 -5.79 21.22
CA VAL A 399 23.76 -5.22 20.57
C VAL A 399 22.75 -4.74 21.61
N ILE A 400 22.46 -5.53 22.65
CA ILE A 400 21.44 -5.19 23.65
C ILE A 400 21.90 -4.06 24.58
N GLN A 401 23.16 -4.06 25.00
CA GLN A 401 23.69 -3.06 25.95
C GLN A 401 23.84 -1.68 25.34
N GLU A 402 24.09 -1.58 24.03
CA GLU A 402 24.27 -0.31 23.33
C GLU A 402 22.93 0.34 22.91
N LEU A 403 21.81 -0.37 23.00
CA LEU A 403 20.47 0.13 22.64
C LEU A 403 19.93 1.15 23.64
N LYS A 404 19.25 2.18 23.11
CA LYS A 404 18.42 3.07 23.94
C LYS A 404 17.08 2.43 24.29
N ARG A 405 16.40 1.85 23.30
CA ARG A 405 15.04 1.31 23.45
C ARG A 405 14.90 -0.08 22.81
N LEU A 406 14.31 -0.99 23.58
CA LEU A 406 13.93 -2.32 23.15
C LEU A 406 12.41 -2.48 23.21
N GLU A 407 11.81 -2.88 22.11
CA GLU A 407 10.41 -3.31 22.06
C GLU A 407 10.39 -4.82 21.84
N PHE A 408 9.66 -5.56 22.66
CA PHE A 408 9.56 -7.01 22.51
C PHE A 408 8.13 -7.48 22.74
N GLU A 409 7.58 -8.16 21.75
CA GLU A 409 6.33 -8.91 21.87
C GLU A 409 6.60 -10.36 22.27
N LEU A 410 6.07 -10.76 23.42
CA LEU A 410 6.02 -12.15 23.88
C LEU A 410 4.70 -12.77 23.43
N SER A 411 4.74 -13.61 22.41
CA SER A 411 3.57 -14.35 21.94
C SER A 411 3.70 -15.87 22.12
N SER A 412 4.88 -16.41 22.38
CA SER A 412 5.13 -17.84 22.56
C SER A 412 6.01 -18.16 23.78
N ILE A 413 6.07 -19.43 24.18
CA ILE A 413 7.02 -19.91 25.23
C ILE A 413 8.47 -19.72 24.75
N TRP A 414 8.72 -19.72 23.45
CA TRP A 414 10.06 -19.50 22.88
C TRP A 414 10.51 -18.07 23.13
N ASP A 415 9.62 -17.11 22.93
CA ASP A 415 9.90 -15.70 23.21
C ASP A 415 10.18 -15.48 24.70
N CYS A 416 9.44 -16.17 25.56
CA CYS A 416 9.71 -16.18 27.00
C CYS A 416 11.13 -16.67 27.31
N ALA A 417 11.59 -17.74 26.66
CA ALA A 417 12.93 -18.28 26.86
C ALA A 417 14.03 -17.34 26.35
N VAL A 418 13.83 -16.76 25.16
CA VAL A 418 14.73 -15.74 24.60
C VAL A 418 14.78 -14.52 25.50
N PHE A 419 13.63 -14.05 25.97
CA PHE A 419 13.54 -12.90 26.86
C PHE A 419 14.31 -13.16 28.17
N GLN A 420 14.09 -14.31 28.81
CA GLN A 420 14.73 -14.65 30.09
C GLN A 420 16.24 -14.85 29.97
N HIS A 421 16.71 -15.56 28.94
CA HIS A 421 18.11 -16.01 28.86
C HIS A 421 19.00 -15.12 27.99
N VAL A 422 18.43 -14.31 27.09
CA VAL A 422 19.18 -13.45 26.16
C VAL A 422 18.92 -11.97 26.43
N ILE A 423 17.68 -11.56 26.62
CA ILE A 423 17.35 -10.13 26.77
C ILE A 423 17.64 -9.62 28.17
N ILE A 424 16.93 -10.14 29.18
CA ILE A 424 17.01 -9.67 30.57
C ILE A 424 18.46 -9.55 31.08
N PRO A 425 19.34 -10.55 30.90
CA PRO A 425 20.69 -10.50 31.46
C PRO A 425 21.59 -9.39 30.87
N ASN A 426 21.20 -8.86 29.70
CA ASN A 426 21.98 -7.86 28.97
C ASN A 426 21.36 -6.45 29.04
N LEU A 427 20.20 -6.28 29.68
CA LEU A 427 19.62 -4.96 29.92
C LEU A 427 20.48 -4.18 30.93
N THR A 428 20.53 -2.87 30.76
CA THR A 428 21.24 -1.94 31.66
C THR A 428 20.28 -0.93 32.26
N ASN A 429 20.73 -0.21 33.29
CA ASN A 429 19.91 0.81 33.95
C ASN A 429 19.54 1.98 33.03
N ASP A 430 20.27 2.18 31.93
CA ASP A 430 20.02 3.24 30.95
C ASP A 430 19.06 2.81 29.83
N SER A 431 18.71 1.52 29.76
CA SER A 431 17.84 0.95 28.72
C SER A 431 16.36 1.32 28.96
N GLU A 432 15.60 1.49 27.88
CA GLU A 432 14.15 1.61 27.88
C GLU A 432 13.53 0.32 27.31
N LEU A 433 12.56 -0.28 28.00
CA LEU A 433 11.90 -1.51 27.56
C LEU A 433 10.39 -1.30 27.39
N CYS A 434 9.87 -1.66 26.22
CA CYS A 434 8.44 -1.82 25.97
C CYS A 434 8.12 -3.30 25.74
N LEU A 435 7.46 -3.92 26.71
CA LEU A 435 7.10 -5.33 26.67
C LEU A 435 5.60 -5.47 26.38
N THR A 436 5.27 -6.21 25.32
CA THR A 436 3.89 -6.60 25.03
C THR A 436 3.75 -8.10 25.28
N ILE A 437 2.80 -8.51 26.11
CA ILE A 437 2.58 -9.92 26.46
C ILE A 437 1.21 -10.36 25.92
N ASN A 438 1.22 -11.30 24.98
CA ASN A 438 0.01 -11.97 24.52
C ASN A 438 -0.27 -13.20 25.40
N GLU A 439 -0.84 -12.94 26.57
CA GLU A 439 -1.08 -13.95 27.60
C GLU A 439 -1.97 -15.10 27.09
N SER A 440 -2.97 -14.79 26.25
CA SER A 440 -3.89 -15.78 25.70
C SER A 440 -3.24 -16.74 24.70
N HIS A 441 -2.27 -16.29 23.91
CA HIS A 441 -1.56 -17.19 23.00
C HIS A 441 -0.60 -18.12 23.77
N ILE A 442 0.16 -17.57 24.73
CA ILE A 442 1.09 -18.35 25.54
C ILE A 442 0.33 -19.37 26.42
N ALA A 443 -0.81 -19.00 27.01
CA ALA A 443 -1.64 -19.92 27.79
C ALA A 443 -2.15 -21.10 26.94
N ARG A 444 -2.64 -20.85 25.72
CA ARG A 444 -3.07 -21.90 24.78
C ARG A 444 -1.92 -22.84 24.40
N GLU A 445 -0.73 -22.29 24.20
CA GLU A 445 0.45 -23.09 23.87
C GLU A 445 0.84 -24.04 25.02
N LEU A 446 0.74 -23.55 26.26
CA LEU A 446 0.96 -24.34 27.48
C LEU A 446 -0.12 -25.41 27.68
N GLU A 447 -1.39 -25.11 27.41
CA GLU A 447 -2.50 -26.06 27.47
C GLU A 447 -2.29 -27.21 26.47
N LYS A 448 -1.99 -26.90 25.21
CA LYS A 448 -1.66 -27.92 24.20
C LYS A 448 -0.47 -28.78 24.61
N ALA A 449 0.56 -28.16 25.18
CA ALA A 449 1.73 -28.89 25.69
C ALA A 449 1.41 -29.80 26.88
N ARG A 450 0.38 -29.48 27.68
CA ARG A 450 -0.11 -30.34 28.79
C ARG A 450 -0.85 -31.57 28.28
N GLU A 451 -1.64 -31.44 27.22
CA GLU A 451 -2.36 -32.59 26.61
C GLU A 451 -1.40 -33.70 26.13
N TRP A 452 -0.16 -33.35 25.81
CA TRP A 452 0.87 -34.29 25.33
C TRP A 452 1.85 -34.75 26.42
N ASP A 453 1.60 -34.45 27.70
CA ASP A 453 2.47 -34.75 28.85
C ASP A 453 3.92 -34.21 28.70
N ARG A 454 4.09 -33.13 27.91
CA ARG A 454 5.39 -32.53 27.55
C ARG A 454 5.63 -31.16 28.19
N SER A 455 4.61 -30.51 28.73
CA SER A 455 4.69 -29.13 29.24
C SER A 455 5.73 -28.93 30.34
N LEU A 456 5.72 -29.76 31.40
CA LEU A 456 6.67 -29.64 32.51
C LEU A 456 8.10 -29.92 32.05
N TYR A 457 8.29 -30.97 31.25
CA TYR A 457 9.60 -31.29 30.66
C TYR A 457 10.11 -30.15 29.75
N LEU A 458 9.24 -29.54 28.95
CA LEU A 458 9.58 -28.44 28.07
C LEU A 458 10.04 -27.21 28.86
N LEU A 459 9.25 -26.78 29.86
CA LEU A 459 9.59 -25.64 30.71
C LEU A 459 10.87 -25.87 31.52
N GLU A 460 11.03 -27.07 32.09
CA GLU A 460 12.25 -27.47 32.80
C GLU A 460 13.46 -27.51 31.86
N SER A 461 13.31 -28.06 30.64
CA SER A 461 14.39 -28.11 29.65
C SER A 461 14.84 -26.74 29.16
N LEU A 462 13.90 -25.78 29.09
CA LEU A 462 14.16 -24.38 28.76
C LEU A 462 14.60 -23.56 29.98
N GLN A 463 14.65 -24.15 31.19
CA GLN A 463 14.99 -23.47 32.44
C GLN A 463 14.19 -22.17 32.64
N LEU A 464 12.92 -22.15 32.26
CA LEU A 464 12.04 -21.00 32.49
C LEU A 464 11.65 -20.93 33.97
N ASP A 465 11.68 -19.75 34.58
CA ASP A 465 11.26 -19.57 35.97
C ASP A 465 9.73 -19.72 36.05
N TRP A 466 9.30 -20.90 36.47
CA TRP A 466 7.89 -21.30 36.56
C TRP A 466 7.53 -21.59 38.02
N ASN A 467 6.64 -20.78 38.58
CA ASN A 467 6.20 -20.93 39.96
C ASN A 467 4.67 -20.82 40.05
N ARG A 468 4.01 -21.77 40.72
CA ARG A 468 2.54 -21.77 40.94
C ARG A 468 1.73 -21.47 39.67
N ASN A 469 2.10 -22.11 38.55
CA ASN A 469 1.48 -21.93 37.24
C ASN A 469 1.69 -20.58 36.54
N LYS A 470 2.62 -19.76 37.02
CA LYS A 470 2.99 -18.46 36.45
C LYS A 470 4.41 -18.50 35.89
N ILE A 471 4.60 -17.86 34.74
CA ILE A 471 5.94 -17.49 34.26
C ILE A 471 6.36 -16.24 35.04
N ARG A 472 7.58 -16.28 35.60
CA ARG A 472 8.15 -15.18 36.35
C ARG A 472 9.36 -14.60 35.64
N PHE A 473 9.40 -13.29 35.49
CA PHE A 473 10.57 -12.55 35.01
C PHE A 473 11.05 -11.55 36.06
N CYS A 474 12.34 -11.58 36.36
CA CYS A 474 13.01 -10.60 37.21
C CYS A 474 13.76 -9.60 36.32
N ILE A 475 13.17 -8.43 36.08
CA ILE A 475 13.72 -7.39 35.21
C ILE A 475 14.57 -6.45 36.06
N PRO A 476 15.81 -6.10 35.67
CA PRO A 476 16.59 -5.09 36.39
C PRO A 476 15.90 -3.73 36.36
N LYS A 477 16.26 -2.80 37.25
CA LYS A 477 15.71 -1.44 37.20
C LYS A 477 16.16 -0.72 35.93
N LEU A 478 15.20 -0.34 35.10
CA LEU A 478 15.41 0.33 33.82
C LEU A 478 15.14 1.82 33.91
N LYS A 479 15.63 2.57 32.91
CA LYS A 479 15.35 4.01 32.76
C LYS A 479 13.86 4.26 32.53
N ALA A 480 13.23 3.44 31.68
CA ALA A 480 11.80 3.43 31.46
C ALA A 480 11.31 2.01 31.18
N PHE A 481 10.15 1.66 31.72
CA PHE A 481 9.54 0.35 31.49
C PHE A 481 8.04 0.49 31.19
N GLN A 482 7.61 -0.01 30.03
CA GLN A 482 6.22 -0.07 29.61
C GLN A 482 5.80 -1.53 29.43
N LEU A 483 4.65 -1.88 30.01
CA LEU A 483 4.06 -3.21 29.90
C LEU A 483 2.64 -3.10 29.32
N SER A 484 2.38 -3.87 28.27
CA SER A 484 1.05 -4.04 27.69
C SER A 484 0.66 -5.52 27.74
N ILE A 485 -0.50 -5.85 28.31
CA ILE A 485 -0.99 -7.24 28.37
C ILE A 485 -2.23 -7.35 27.49
N ILE A 486 -2.17 -8.28 26.53
CA ILE A 486 -3.27 -8.63 25.63
C ILE A 486 -3.92 -9.92 26.16
N ARG A 487 -5.23 -9.86 26.42
CA ARG A 487 -6.05 -11.03 26.75
C ARG A 487 -7.23 -11.11 25.78
N GLU A 488 -7.47 -12.28 25.21
CA GLU A 488 -8.72 -12.61 24.53
C GLU A 488 -9.82 -12.78 25.59
N ARG A 489 -10.88 -11.97 25.51
CA ARG A 489 -12.13 -12.23 26.23
C ARG A 489 -13.02 -13.08 25.34
N MET A 490 -13.32 -14.31 25.77
CA MET A 490 -14.44 -15.06 25.21
C MET A 490 -15.73 -14.42 25.72
N ASP A 491 -16.47 -13.76 24.84
CA ASP A 491 -17.83 -13.28 25.13
C ASP A 491 -18.80 -14.39 24.71
N GLU A 492 -19.40 -15.09 25.68
CA GLU A 492 -20.20 -16.31 25.47
C GLU A 492 -21.49 -16.10 24.64
N THR A 493 -21.76 -14.88 24.15
CA THR A 493 -23.01 -14.57 23.47
C THR A 493 -22.93 -14.37 21.95
N ARG A 494 -21.75 -14.26 21.33
CA ARG A 494 -21.59 -14.28 19.86
C ARG A 494 -20.20 -14.77 19.47
N GLU A 495 -20.09 -15.65 18.48
CA GLU A 495 -18.84 -16.09 17.84
C GLU A 495 -18.06 -14.92 17.19
N ARG A 496 -17.51 -14.03 18.00
CA ARG A 496 -16.55 -12.99 17.60
C ARG A 496 -15.48 -12.89 18.69
N VAL A 497 -14.28 -13.37 18.38
CA VAL A 497 -13.11 -13.16 19.23
C VAL A 497 -12.68 -11.70 19.09
N PHE A 498 -12.71 -10.95 20.19
CA PHE A 498 -12.14 -9.60 20.25
C PHE A 498 -10.86 -9.64 21.08
N GLN A 499 -9.74 -9.24 20.48
CA GLN A 499 -8.52 -8.93 21.23
C GLN A 499 -8.67 -7.51 21.79
N LEU A 500 -8.71 -7.38 23.11
CA LEU A 500 -8.77 -6.08 23.79
C LEU A 500 -7.50 -5.93 24.64
N PRO A 501 -6.77 -4.81 24.56
CA PRO A 501 -5.72 -4.51 25.52
C PRO A 501 -6.36 -4.36 26.91
N VAL A 502 -5.97 -5.19 27.87
CA VAL A 502 -6.57 -5.20 29.22
C VAL A 502 -5.93 -4.15 30.13
N GLY A 503 -4.78 -3.62 29.73
CA GLY A 503 -4.16 -2.46 30.37
C GLY A 503 -2.79 -2.16 29.77
N THR A 504 -2.43 -0.88 29.74
CA THR A 504 -1.06 -0.42 29.51
C THR A 504 -0.57 0.17 30.83
N MET A 505 0.44 -0.45 31.43
CA MET A 505 1.11 0.08 32.60
C MET A 505 2.42 0.73 32.13
N SER A 506 2.52 2.06 32.25
CA SER A 506 3.78 2.78 32.01
C SER A 506 4.40 3.11 33.37
N LEU A 507 5.48 2.42 33.72
CA LEU A 507 6.26 2.73 34.91
C LEU A 507 7.38 3.71 34.51
N LEU A 508 7.09 5.00 34.65
CA LEU A 508 8.12 6.03 34.77
C LEU A 508 8.50 6.06 36.26
N HIS A 509 9.54 5.33 36.68
CA HIS A 509 10.01 5.41 38.06
C HIS A 509 10.42 6.88 38.33
N PRO A 510 9.75 7.57 39.27
CA PRO A 510 10.05 7.39 40.69
C PRO A 510 8.83 7.36 41.63
N LEU A 511 8.99 6.57 42.70
CA LEU A 511 8.21 6.49 43.95
C LEU A 511 6.90 5.66 43.96
N LEU A 512 7.02 4.52 44.64
CA LEU A 512 5.97 3.68 45.21
C LEU A 512 4.89 4.49 45.94
N SER A 513 3.63 4.20 45.64
CA SER A 513 2.53 4.24 46.61
C SER A 513 1.28 3.60 46.01
N THR A 514 0.92 2.42 46.50
CA THR A 514 -0.44 2.17 47.02
C THR A 514 -0.41 1.00 48.01
N ASN A 515 -0.52 1.38 49.29
CA ASN A 515 -1.14 0.69 50.43
C ASN A 515 -0.91 -0.81 50.65
N GLY A 516 -0.14 -1.13 51.70
CA GLY A 516 -0.31 -2.38 52.45
C GLY A 516 0.95 -2.96 53.07
N ALA A 517 1.42 -2.36 54.17
CA ALA A 517 2.26 -2.94 55.23
C ALA A 517 3.54 -3.72 54.87
N ASN A 518 4.67 -3.10 55.23
CA ASN A 518 5.92 -3.72 55.71
C ASN A 518 6.57 -4.79 54.84
N TYR A 519 7.43 -4.36 53.92
CA TYR A 519 8.88 -4.66 53.91
C TYR A 519 9.50 -3.75 52.85
N VAL A 520 10.32 -2.78 53.27
CA VAL A 520 11.22 -2.07 52.35
C VAL A 520 12.32 -3.05 51.98
N ASN A 521 12.02 -3.96 51.05
CA ASN A 521 13.05 -4.53 50.22
C ASN A 521 13.20 -3.56 49.05
N LEU A 522 14.30 -2.80 49.06
CA LEU A 522 14.89 -2.20 47.88
C LEU A 522 15.28 -3.33 46.92
N SER A 523 14.31 -4.02 46.30
CA SER A 523 14.64 -5.03 45.31
C SER A 523 15.31 -4.33 44.15
N GLU A 524 16.48 -4.81 43.75
CA GLU A 524 17.22 -4.33 42.57
C GLU A 524 16.48 -4.65 41.26
N HIS A 525 15.36 -5.37 41.34
CA HIS A 525 14.62 -5.94 40.23
C HIS A 525 13.12 -5.66 40.37
N ASP A 526 12.47 -5.36 39.26
CA ASP A 526 11.02 -5.39 39.07
C ASP A 526 10.61 -6.84 38.69
N VAL A 527 9.51 -7.34 39.25
CA VAL A 527 9.06 -8.72 39.02
C VAL A 527 7.74 -8.71 38.25
N ILE A 528 7.70 -9.43 37.12
CA ILE A 528 6.48 -9.69 36.36
C ILE A 528 6.11 -11.16 36.53
N GLU A 529 4.85 -11.41 36.88
CA GLU A 529 4.25 -12.74 36.87
C GLU A 529 2.98 -12.70 36.03
N PHE A 530 2.86 -13.59 35.05
CA PHE A 530 1.67 -13.71 34.20
C PHE A 530 1.41 -15.18 33.87
N ILE A 531 0.18 -15.46 33.40
CA ILE A 531 -0.43 -16.78 33.23
C ILE A 531 -0.98 -17.35 34.53
N ASP A 532 -2.30 -17.50 34.62
CA ASP A 532 -2.95 -18.40 35.57
C ASP A 532 -3.90 -19.29 34.77
N THR A 533 -3.47 -20.51 34.45
CA THR A 533 -4.28 -21.45 33.66
C THR A 533 -5.50 -21.99 34.43
N ASN A 534 -5.78 -21.54 35.67
CA ASN A 534 -6.92 -22.00 36.49
C ASN A 534 -7.38 -20.94 37.52
N ALA A 535 -7.77 -19.75 37.08
CA ALA A 535 -8.51 -18.78 37.91
C ALA A 535 -9.88 -18.43 37.31
#